data_AF-A0A0F9FBW1-F1
#
_entry.id   AF-A0A0F9FBW1-F1
#
_cell.length_a   1.000
_cell.length_b   1.000
_cell.length_c   1.000
_cell.angle_alpha   90.00
_cell.angle_beta   90.00
_cell.angle_gamma   90.00
#
_symmetry.space_group_name_H-M   'P 1'
#
loop_
_entity.id
_entity.type
_entity.pdbx_description
1 polymer ?
#
loop_
_entity_poly.entity_id
_entity_poly.type
_entity_poly.pdbx_seq_one_letter_code
_entity_poly.pdbx_strand_id
1 'polypeptide(L)' 'MQRREAAVQGTASLIGTMTCLTIAVELYEDLTEGKQHFRLPRVMKFIALCGFAFWAVLEAQKVRRRVATLLTPTPVP' A
#
# COMPACT_ATOMS: atom_id res chain seq x y z
N MET A 1 -9.27 6.00 -26.84
CA MET A 1 -8.59 4.82 -26.25
C MET A 1 -7.94 5.09 -24.88
N GLN A 2 -7.43 6.30 -24.58
CA GLN A 2 -6.79 6.67 -23.30
C GLN A 2 -7.54 6.33 -21.99
N ARG A 3 -8.88 6.38 -21.95
CA ARG A 3 -9.64 6.10 -20.71
C ARG A 3 -9.59 4.62 -20.29
N ARG A 4 -9.44 3.69 -21.25
CA ARG A 4 -9.34 2.25 -20.97
C ARG A 4 -8.01 1.90 -20.29
N GLU A 5 -6.92 2.49 -20.76
CA GLU A 5 -5.58 2.28 -20.20
C GLU A 5 -5.48 2.82 -18.76
N ALA A 6 -6.06 4.00 -18.50
CA ALA A 6 -6.13 4.55 -17.14
C ALA A 6 -6.95 3.69 -16.17
N ALA A 7 -8.06 3.09 -16.64
CA ALA A 7 -8.87 2.19 -15.83
C ALA A 7 -8.13 0.89 -15.49
N VAL A 8 -7.43 0.30 -16.48
CA VAL A 8 -6.61 -0.91 -16.29
C VAL A 8 -5.42 -0.64 -15.37
N GLN A 9 -4.79 0.52 -15.49
CA GLN A 9 -3.69 0.92 -14.61
C GLN A 9 -4.17 1.14 -13.16
N GLY A 10 -5.36 1.72 -12.99
CA GLY A 10 -6.00 1.87 -11.68
C GLY A 10 -6.32 0.54 -11.02
N THR A 11 -6.88 -0.42 -11.76
CA THR A 11 -7.19 -1.75 -11.23
C THR A 11 -5.93 -2.56 -10.91
N ALA A 12 -4.90 -2.51 -11.76
CA ALA A 12 -3.62 -3.16 -11.47
C ALA A 12 -2.97 -2.61 -10.19
N SER A 13 -3.04 -1.29 -9.97
CA SER A 13 -2.54 -0.66 -8.74
C SER A 13 -3.35 -1.08 -7.50
N LEU A 14 -4.66 -1.24 -7.63
CA LEU A 14 -5.55 -1.75 -6.57
C LEU A 14 -5.23 -3.20 -6.22
N ILE A 15 -5.06 -4.06 -7.22
CA ILE A 15 -4.73 -5.47 -7.01
C ILE A 15 -3.37 -5.58 -6.32
N GLY A 16 -2.36 -4.83 -6.77
CA GLY A 16 -1.03 -4.84 -6.15
C GLY A 16 -1.03 -4.38 -4.69
N THR A 17 -1.78 -3.31 -4.38
CA THR A 17 -1.92 -2.80 -3.00
C THR A 17 -2.63 -3.80 -2.10
N MET A 18 -3.74 -4.39 -2.55
CA MET A 18 -4.46 -5.43 -1.81
C MET A 18 -3.59 -6.68 -1.59
N THR A 19 -2.81 -7.08 -2.60
CA THR A 19 -1.91 -8.23 -2.48
C THR A 19 -0.82 -7.99 -1.44
N CYS A 20 -0.20 -6.79 -1.44
CA CYS A 20 0.78 -6.42 -0.42
C CYS A 20 0.18 -6.36 0.98
N LEU A 21 -1.07 -5.90 1.11
CA LEU A 21 -1.77 -5.86 2.39
C LEU A 21 -2.01 -7.27 2.93
N THR A 22 -2.49 -8.20 2.10
CA THR A 22 -2.70 -9.60 2.51
C THR A 22 -1.39 -10.22 2.98
N ILE A 23 -0.30 -10.05 2.24
CA ILE A 23 1.02 -10.58 2.63
C ILE A 23 1.48 -9.98 3.97
N ALA A 24 1.24 -8.69 4.20
CA ALA A 24 1.59 -8.04 5.47
C ALA A 24 0.77 -8.59 6.65
N VAL A 25 -0.52 -8.84 6.47
CA VAL A 25 -1.38 -9.47 7.49
C VAL A 25 -0.88 -10.86 7.82
N GLU A 26 -0.63 -11.68 6.82
CA GLU A 26 -0.11 -13.05 6.98
C GLU A 26 1.26 -13.05 7.71
N LEU A 27 2.14 -12.10 7.39
CA LEU A 27 3.41 -11.93 8.08
C LEU A 27 3.24 -11.55 9.56
N TYR A 28 2.26 -10.68 9.86
CA TYR A 28 1.94 -10.26 11.21
C TYR A 28 1.38 -11.41 12.04
N GLU A 29 0.44 -12.19 11.48
CA GLU A 29 -0.09 -13.40 12.12
C GLU A 29 1.02 -14.42 12.37
N ASP A 30 1.92 -14.63 11.40
CA ASP A 30 3.09 -15.50 11.56
C ASP A 30 4.04 -15.06 12.69
N LEU A 31 4.11 -13.75 12.96
CA LEU A 31 4.94 -13.18 14.02
C LEU A 31 4.26 -13.24 15.40
N THR A 32 2.94 -13.06 15.46
CA THR A 32 2.17 -12.90 16.71
C THR A 32 1.49 -14.18 17.17
N GLU A 33 0.92 -14.94 16.25
CA GLU A 33 0.16 -16.18 16.53
C GLU A 33 1.02 -17.44 16.34
N GLY A 34 2.24 -17.30 15.83
CA GLY A 34 3.17 -18.41 15.62
C GLY A 34 2.76 -19.34 14.48
N LYS A 35 1.83 -18.92 13.62
CA LYS A 35 1.53 -19.58 12.34
C LYS A 35 2.78 -19.56 11.44
N GLN A 36 2.87 -20.52 10.52
CA GLN A 36 3.98 -20.64 9.56
C GLN A 36 3.47 -20.67 8.12
N HIS A 37 2.74 -19.63 7.72
CA HIS A 37 2.39 -19.43 6.31
C HIS A 37 3.66 -19.18 5.48
N PHE A 38 4.64 -18.46 6.04
CA PHE A 38 5.93 -18.21 5.41
C PHE A 38 7.09 -18.83 6.21
N ARG A 39 7.92 -19.65 5.54
CA ARG A 39 9.20 -20.15 6.06
C ARG A 39 10.33 -19.11 5.92
N LEU A 40 10.16 -17.98 6.59
CA LEU A 40 11.14 -16.89 6.65
C LEU A 40 11.67 -16.70 8.09
N PRO A 41 12.91 -16.21 8.27
CA PRO A 41 13.42 -15.82 9.59
C PRO A 41 12.55 -14.72 10.21
N ARG A 42 12.30 -14.79 11.53
CA ARG A 42 11.49 -13.78 12.25
C ARG A 42 11.97 -12.35 12.02
N VAL A 43 13.29 -12.14 12.01
CA VAL A 43 13.90 -10.82 11.77
C VAL A 43 13.53 -10.29 10.39
N MET A 44 13.52 -11.15 9.36
CA MET A 44 13.13 -10.75 8.02
C MET A 44 11.64 -10.42 7.91
N LYS A 45 10.77 -11.19 8.60
CA LYS A 45 9.34 -10.87 8.68
C LYS A 45 9.13 -9.49 9.28
N PHE A 46 9.82 -9.18 10.38
CA PHE A 46 9.71 -7.88 11.04
C PHE A 46 10.19 -6.73 10.13
N ILE A 47 11.34 -6.88 9.47
CA ILE A 47 11.86 -5.86 8.54
C ILE A 47 10.89 -5.63 7.38
N ALA A 48 10.35 -6.71 6.79
CA ALA A 48 9.37 -6.61 5.72
C ALA A 48 8.09 -5.88 6.17
N LEU A 49 7.60 -6.17 7.39
CA LEU A 49 6.44 -5.50 7.96
C LEU A 49 6.69 -4.00 8.18
N CYS A 50 7.85 -3.64 8.73
CA CYS A 50 8.25 -2.24 8.89
C CYS A 50 8.38 -1.52 7.54
N GLY A 51 8.94 -2.18 6.53
CA GLY A 51 9.04 -1.65 5.18
C GLY A 51 7.67 -1.41 4.54
N PHE A 52 6.73 -2.35 4.70
CA PHE A 52 5.36 -2.19 4.23
C PHE A 52 4.66 -1.03 4.95
N ALA A 53 4.77 -0.94 6.28
CA ALA A 53 4.18 0.15 7.06
C ALA A 53 4.72 1.52 6.61
N PHE A 54 6.04 1.62 6.39
CA PHE A 54 6.65 2.84 5.88
C PHE A 54 6.14 3.21 4.48
N TRP A 55 6.08 2.24 3.57
CA TRP A 55 5.54 2.46 2.22
C TRP A 55 4.07 2.90 2.25
N ALA A 56 3.24 2.26 3.09
CA ALA A 56 1.83 2.62 3.26
C ALA A 56 1.66 4.07 3.77
N VAL A 57 2.51 4.51 4.70
CA VAL A 57 2.53 5.91 5.16
C VAL A 57 2.89 6.85 4.01
N LEU A 58 3.91 6.54 3.20
CA LEU A 58 4.29 7.38 2.06
C LEU A 58 3.18 7.49 1.02
N GLU A 59 2.53 6.38 0.66
CA GLU A 59 1.37 6.39 -0.25
C GLU A 59 0.20 7.19 0.34
N ALA A 60 -0.10 7.05 1.63
CA ALA A 60 -1.12 7.86 2.30
C ALA A 60 -0.80 9.36 2.26
N GLN A 61 0.46 9.76 2.49
CA GLN A 61 0.88 11.16 2.38
C GLN A 61 0.77 11.68 0.94
N LYS A 62 1.11 10.85 -0.05
CA LYS A 62 0.99 11.20 -1.47
C LYS A 62 -0.45 11.41 -1.89
N VAL A 63 -1.36 10.53 -1.48
CA VAL A 63 -2.81 10.69 -1.69
C VAL A 63 -3.31 11.94 -0.98
N ARG A 64 -2.90 12.17 0.28
CA ARG A 64 -3.28 13.36 1.04
C ARG A 64 -2.85 14.66 0.35
N ARG A 65 -1.63 14.72 -0.20
CA ARG A 65 -1.16 15.88 -0.98
C ARG A 65 -1.99 16.07 -2.24
N ARG A 66 -2.27 15.00 -3.00
CA ARG A 66 -3.12 15.07 -4.21
C ARG A 66 -4.53 15.56 -3.89
N VAL A 67 -5.14 15.04 -2.84
CA VAL A 67 -6.47 15.45 -2.37
C VAL A 67 -6.44 16.91 -1.90
N ALA A 68 -5.41 17.34 -1.18
CA ALA A 68 -5.26 18.73 -0.77
C ALA A 68 -5.15 19.68 -1.97
N THR A 69 -4.40 19.33 -3.01
CA THR A 69 -4.30 20.11 -4.26
C THR A 69 -5.64 20.22 -5.00
N LEU A 70 -6.45 19.16 -5.00
CA LEU A 70 -7.79 19.17 -5.61
C LEU A 70 -8.82 19.97 -4.81
N LEU A 71 -8.64 20.04 -3.48
CA LEU A 71 -9.55 20.72 -2.56
C LEU A 71 -9.22 22.21 -2.36
N THR A 72 -7.99 22.65 -2.68
CA THR A 72 -7.69 24.09 -2.73
C THR A 72 -8.32 24.70 -3.99
N PRO A 73 -9.39 25.52 -3.88
CA PRO A 73 -9.91 26.25 -5.02
C PRO A 73 -8.83 27.22 -5.51
N THR A 74 -8.53 27.15 -6.80
CA THR A 74 -7.75 28.18 -7.51
C THR A 74 -8.33 29.56 -7.15
N PRO A 75 -7.53 30.53 -6.65
CA PRO A 75 -7.96 31.92 -6.67
C PRO A 75 -8.11 32.29 -8.15
N VAL A 76 -9.35 32.52 -8.57
CA VAL A 76 -9.66 33.04 -9.91
C VAL A 76 -9.18 34.50 -9.91
N PRO A 77 -8.35 34.92 -10.87
CA PRO A 77 -7.96 36.33 -11.00
C PRO A 77 -9.15 37.23 -11.33
#